data_AF-A0A931ITL0-F1
#
_entry.id   AF-A0A931ITL0-F1
#
_cell.length_a   1.000
_cell.length_b   1.000
_cell.length_c   1.000
_cell.angle_alpha   90.00
_cell.angle_beta   90.00
_cell.angle_gamma   90.00
#
_symmetry.space_group_name_H-M   'P 1'
#
loop_
_entity.id
_entity.type
_entity.pdbx_description
1 polymer ?
#
loop_
_entity_poly.entity_id
_entity_poly.type
_entity_poly.pdbx_seq_one_letter_code
_entity_poly.pdbx_strand_id
1 'polypeptide(L)'
;MSEGSNETWGFAPPPFRAAEALVSLKRALRDLGLSERKNAFEWGGKRVLEWDAGEVELNMRLARRLQVHTPEWDRTVLKSAADQRKWLDEVKKRLARWREDE
;
A
#
# COMPACT_ATOMS: atom_id res chain seq x y z
N MET A 1 23.78 -7.47 46.62
CA MET A 1 22.63 -6.90 45.89
C MET A 1 23.03 -5.53 45.42
N SER A 2 23.26 -5.37 44.12
CA SER A 2 23.24 -4.07 43.47
C SER A 2 22.67 -4.32 42.08
N GLU A 3 21.48 -3.77 41.88
CA GLU A 3 20.61 -3.94 40.71
C GLU A 3 21.35 -3.68 39.40
N GLY A 4 21.11 -4.58 38.44
CA GLY A 4 21.52 -4.40 37.06
C GLY A 4 20.83 -3.17 36.46
N SER A 5 21.63 -2.30 35.88
CA SER A 5 21.19 -1.26 34.98
C SER A 5 20.51 -1.90 33.77
N ASN A 6 19.18 -1.93 33.77
CA ASN A 6 18.43 -2.27 32.57
C ASN A 6 18.42 -1.04 31.65
N GLU A 7 19.49 -0.90 30.86
CA GLU A 7 19.60 0.05 29.76
C GLU A 7 18.49 -0.24 28.76
N THR A 8 17.43 0.55 28.82
CA THR A 8 16.35 0.57 27.83
C THR A 8 16.94 1.01 26.48
N TRP A 9 17.32 0.03 25.68
CA TRP A 9 17.75 0.13 24.30
C TRP A 9 16.67 0.82 23.46
N GLY A 10 16.85 2.11 23.18
CA GLY A 10 15.96 2.94 22.38
C GLY A 10 16.06 2.63 20.89
N PHE A 11 15.49 1.50 20.46
CA PHE A 11 15.31 1.22 19.03
C PHE A 11 14.03 1.91 18.53
N ALA A 12 14.09 3.23 18.37
CA ALA A 12 13.08 3.91 17.58
C ALA A 12 13.13 3.33 16.15
N PRO A 13 12.00 2.85 15.59
CA PRO A 13 12.01 2.35 14.22
C PRO A 13 12.47 3.48 13.28
N PRO A 14 13.24 3.14 12.22
CA PRO A 14 13.70 4.14 11.27
C PRO A 14 12.49 4.89 10.68
N PRO A 15 12.68 6.19 10.33
CA PRO A 15 11.62 6.98 9.75
C PRO A 15 11.11 6.32 8.46
N PHE A 16 9.81 6.44 8.21
CA PHE A 16 9.21 5.92 6.99
C PHE A 16 9.73 6.70 5.77
N ARG A 17 10.32 5.98 4.82
CA ARG A 17 10.87 6.55 3.59
C ARG A 17 9.91 6.28 2.43
N ALA A 18 9.13 7.29 2.03
CA ALA A 18 8.06 7.13 1.05
C ALA A 18 8.55 6.58 -0.31
N ALA A 19 9.70 7.06 -0.80
CA ALA A 19 10.28 6.61 -2.06
C ALA A 19 10.67 5.11 -2.04
N GLU A 20 11.37 4.66 -0.99
CA GLU A 20 11.75 3.26 -0.83
C GLU A 20 10.52 2.36 -0.63
N ALA A 21 9.57 2.83 0.18
CA ALA A 21 8.30 2.14 0.40
C ALA A 21 7.52 1.97 -0.91
N LEU A 22 7.48 3.00 -1.77
CA LEU A 22 6.82 2.95 -3.07
C LEU A 22 7.46 1.91 -3.99
N VAL A 23 8.78 1.82 -4.05
CA VAL A 23 9.49 0.81 -4.86
C VAL A 23 9.09 -0.61 -4.43
N SER A 24 9.13 -0.87 -3.12
CA SER A 24 8.71 -2.16 -2.54
C SER A 24 7.23 -2.44 -2.82
N LEU A 25 6.36 -1.44 -2.65
CA LEU A 25 4.92 -1.56 -2.88
C LEU A 25 4.60 -1.91 -4.34
N LYS A 26 5.23 -1.19 -5.29
CA LYS A 26 5.04 -1.45 -6.72
C LYS A 26 5.45 -2.88 -7.10
N ARG A 27 6.54 -3.41 -6.53
CA ARG A 27 6.94 -4.80 -6.75
C ARG A 27 5.85 -5.76 -6.25
N ALA A 28 5.41 -5.60 -5.01
CA ALA A 28 4.37 -6.45 -4.42
C ALA A 28 3.07 -6.40 -5.23
N LEU A 29 2.67 -5.23 -5.76
CA LEU A 29 1.48 -5.07 -6.59
C LEU A 29 1.61 -5.79 -7.94
N ARG A 30 2.79 -5.75 -8.58
CA ARG A 30 3.05 -6.54 -9.80
C ARG A 30 3.04 -8.04 -9.53
N ASP A 31 3.55 -8.47 -8.38
CA ASP A 31 3.52 -9.88 -7.96
C ASP A 31 2.07 -10.38 -7.74
N LEU A 32 1.10 -9.48 -7.49
CA LEU A 32 -0.33 -9.77 -7.45
C LEU A 32 -1.01 -9.82 -8.83
N GLY A 33 -0.25 -9.63 -9.91
CA GLY A 33 -0.74 -9.63 -11.29
C GLY A 33 -1.31 -8.29 -11.76
N LEU A 34 -1.05 -7.19 -11.05
CA LEU A 34 -1.44 -5.86 -11.49
C LEU A 34 -0.45 -5.29 -12.50
N SER A 35 -0.98 -4.59 -13.50
CA SER A 35 -0.18 -3.90 -14.52
C SER A 35 0.04 -2.44 -14.14
N GLU A 36 1.30 -2.00 -14.05
CA GLU A 36 1.64 -0.61 -13.73
C GLU A 36 1.47 0.31 -14.95
N ARG A 37 0.83 1.46 -14.76
CA ARG A 37 0.62 2.51 -15.77
C ARG A 37 0.80 3.91 -15.15
N LYS A 38 1.91 4.59 -15.47
CA LYS A 38 2.25 5.92 -14.91
C LYS A 38 2.20 5.93 -13.37
N ASN A 39 1.14 6.50 -12.79
CA ASN A 39 0.87 6.60 -11.36
C ASN A 39 -0.35 5.75 -10.92
N ALA A 40 -0.68 4.73 -11.69
CA ALA A 40 -1.81 3.84 -11.47
C ALA A 40 -1.47 2.36 -11.72
N PHE A 41 -2.32 1.48 -11.20
CA PHE A 41 -2.32 0.06 -11.52
C PHE A 41 -3.66 -0.37 -12.10
N GLU A 42 -3.58 -1.31 -13.04
CA GLU A 42 -4.72 -1.90 -13.74
C GLU A 42 -4.86 -3.39 -13.43
N TRP A 43 -6.11 -3.85 -13.38
CA TRP A 43 -6.49 -5.26 -13.33
C TRP A 43 -7.50 -5.53 -14.44
N GLY A 44 -7.21 -6.49 -15.33
CA GLY A 44 -8.08 -6.76 -16.49
C GLY A 44 -8.33 -5.54 -17.40
N GLY A 45 -7.35 -4.63 -17.50
CA GLY A 45 -7.46 -3.37 -18.26
C GLY A 45 -8.29 -2.28 -17.57
N LYS A 46 -8.82 -2.51 -16.37
CA LYS A 46 -9.57 -1.53 -15.58
C LYS A 46 -8.65 -0.92 -14.53
N ARG A 47 -8.68 0.41 -14.38
CA ARG A 47 -7.87 1.10 -13.36
C ARG A 47 -8.44 0.83 -11.98
N VAL A 48 -7.61 0.26 -11.10
CA VAL A 48 -8.05 -0.16 -9.76
C VAL A 48 -7.33 0.55 -8.62
N LEU A 49 -6.22 1.21 -8.89
CA LEU A 49 -5.38 1.79 -7.86
C LEU A 49 -4.61 2.98 -8.43
N GLU A 50 -4.52 4.07 -7.67
CA GLU A 50 -3.66 5.22 -7.98
C GLU A 50 -2.80 5.56 -6.76
N TRP A 51 -1.64 6.15 -7.00
CA TRP A 51 -0.81 6.70 -5.94
C TRP A 51 -0.31 8.09 -6.28
N ASP A 52 -0.02 8.84 -5.23
CA ASP A 52 0.73 10.08 -5.26
C ASP A 52 1.79 10.04 -4.17
N ALA A 53 3.04 10.32 -4.54
CA ALA A 53 4.19 10.13 -3.66
C ALA A 53 4.64 11.48 -3.09
N GLY A 54 4.51 11.63 -1.78
CA GLY A 54 5.09 12.76 -1.04
C GLY A 54 6.50 12.44 -0.55
N GLU A 55 7.06 13.37 0.23
CA GLU A 55 8.40 13.22 0.82
C GLU A 55 8.41 12.17 1.96
N VAL A 56 7.38 12.20 2.80
CA VAL A 56 7.29 11.37 4.03
C VAL A 56 6.04 10.48 4.07
N GLU A 57 5.21 10.50 3.03
CA GLU A 57 3.97 9.73 2.97
C GLU A 57 3.61 9.33 1.54
N LEU A 58 2.76 8.30 1.42
CA LEU A 58 2.14 7.91 0.14
C LEU A 58 0.63 8.08 0.23
N ASN A 59 0.07 8.84 -0.70
CA ASN A 59 -1.36 9.01 -0.85
C ASN A 59 -1.88 7.95 -1.81
N MET A 60 -2.58 6.95 -1.29
CA MET A 60 -3.11 5.82 -2.06
C MET A 60 -4.59 5.99 -2.33
N ARG A 61 -5.03 5.58 -3.51
CA ARG A 61 -6.43 5.44 -3.89
C ARG A 61 -6.66 4.03 -4.36
N LEU A 62 -7.69 3.37 -3.84
CA LEU A 62 -8.06 2.01 -4.21
C LEU A 62 -9.54 2.00 -4.61
N ALA A 63 -9.84 1.44 -5.78
CA ALA A 63 -11.19 1.36 -6.29
C ALA A 63 -12.07 0.57 -5.32
N ARG A 64 -13.31 1.01 -5.07
CA ARG A 64 -14.28 0.29 -4.23
C ARG A 64 -14.90 -0.89 -4.95
N ARG A 65 -15.13 -0.72 -6.24
CA ARG A 65 -15.73 -1.70 -7.15
C ARG A 65 -14.95 -1.70 -8.45
N LEU A 66 -14.98 -2.84 -9.13
CA LEU A 66 -14.40 -2.96 -10.45
C LEU A 66 -15.32 -2.29 -11.48
N GLN A 67 -14.95 -1.11 -11.96
CA GLN A 67 -15.72 -0.31 -12.90
C GLN A 67 -14.86 0.13 -14.08
N VAL A 68 -15.46 0.22 -15.27
CA VAL A 68 -14.73 0.52 -16.51
C VAL A 68 -14.45 2.01 -16.69
N HIS A 69 -15.37 2.89 -16.30
CA HIS A 69 -15.30 4.31 -16.67
C HIS A 69 -14.78 5.20 -15.55
N THR A 70 -15.47 5.22 -14.40
CA THR A 70 -15.13 6.14 -13.30
C THR A 70 -15.14 5.36 -12.00
N PRO A 71 -13.97 4.94 -11.49
CA PRO A 71 -13.93 4.22 -10.22
C PRO A 71 -14.31 5.14 -9.07
N GLU A 72 -15.07 4.61 -8.12
CA GLU A 72 -15.19 5.20 -6.79
C GLU A 72 -13.97 4.81 -5.96
N TRP A 73 -13.39 5.75 -5.23
CA TRP A 73 -12.10 5.56 -4.57
C TRP A 73 -12.21 5.60 -3.06
N ASP A 74 -11.59 4.63 -2.39
CA ASP A 74 -11.14 4.81 -1.01
C ASP A 74 -9.75 5.42 -1.00
N ARG A 75 -9.55 6.38 -0.10
CA ARG A 75 -8.29 7.08 0.09
C ARG A 75 -7.60 6.57 1.34
N THR A 76 -6.29 6.34 1.27
CA THR A 76 -5.49 5.91 2.42
C THR A 76 -4.14 6.60 2.35
N VAL A 77 -3.69 7.16 3.47
CA VAL A 77 -2.34 7.72 3.58
C VAL A 77 -1.46 6.71 4.29
N LEU A 78 -0.34 6.33 3.66
CA LEU A 78 0.64 5.42 4.25
C LEU A 78 1.80 6.23 4.81
N LYS A 79 2.03 6.12 6.11
CA LYS A 79 3.12 6.80 6.82
C LYS A 79 4.04 5.83 7.56
N SER A 80 3.81 4.53 7.39
CA SER A 80 4.56 3.48 8.07
C SER A 80 4.52 2.15 7.31
N ALA A 81 5.44 1.25 7.64
CA ALA A 81 5.42 -0.13 7.13
C ALA A 81 4.17 -0.91 7.61
N ALA A 82 3.60 -0.54 8.76
CA ALA A 82 2.37 -1.15 9.25
C ALA A 82 1.17 -0.77 8.37
N ASP A 83 1.08 0.50 7.96
CA ASP A 83 0.05 0.96 7.02
C ASP A 83 0.19 0.26 5.68
N GLN A 84 1.42 0.12 5.18
CA GLN A 84 1.71 -0.55 3.92
C GLN A 84 1.20 -2.00 3.93
N ARG A 85 1.44 -2.77 5.01
CA ARG A 85 0.96 -4.15 5.14
C ARG A 85 -0.57 -4.21 5.18
N LYS A 86 -1.21 -3.40 6.04
CA LYS A 86 -2.68 -3.34 6.14
C LYS A 86 -3.32 -3.00 4.81
N TRP A 87 -2.75 -2.05 4.09
CA TRP A 87 -3.25 -1.64 2.79
C TRP A 87 -3.05 -2.71 1.72
N LEU A 88 -1.91 -3.42 1.70
CA LEU A 88 -1.70 -4.58 0.82
C LEU A 88 -2.69 -5.71 1.09
N ASP A 89 -3.02 -5.97 2.36
CA ASP A 89 -4.03 -6.97 2.71
C ASP A 89 -5.42 -6.56 2.21
N GLU A 90 -5.75 -5.27 2.27
CA GLU A 90 -6.98 -4.73 1.70
C GLU A 90 -7.01 -4.87 0.16
N VAL A 91 -5.90 -4.60 -0.53
CA VAL A 91 -5.79 -4.83 -1.98
C VAL A 91 -6.06 -6.30 -2.31
N LYS A 92 -5.46 -7.25 -1.59
CA LYS A 92 -5.70 -8.69 -1.79
C LYS A 92 -7.16 -9.06 -1.59
N LYS A 93 -7.80 -8.54 -0.53
CA LYS A 93 -9.25 -8.78 -0.28
C LYS A 93 -10.11 -8.28 -1.43
N ARG A 94 -9.84 -7.08 -1.95
CA ARG A 94 -10.58 -6.54 -3.10
C ARG A 94 -10.36 -7.33 -4.37
N LEU A 95 -9.12 -7.74 -4.65
CA LEU A 95 -8.82 -8.57 -5.81
C LEU A 95 -9.51 -9.94 -5.72
N ALA A 96 -9.54 -10.56 -4.54
CA ALA A 96 -10.28 -11.80 -4.34
C ALA A 96 -11.78 -11.61 -4.61
N ARG A 97 -12.39 -10.58 -4.00
CA ARG A 97 -13.80 -10.25 -4.22
C ARG A 97 -14.12 -9.96 -5.69
N TRP A 98 -13.30 -9.16 -6.38
CA TRP A 98 -13.55 -8.84 -7.79
C TRP A 98 -13.41 -10.04 -8.71
N ARG A 99 -12.59 -11.04 -8.35
CA ARG A 99 -12.53 -12.31 -9.06
C ARG A 99 -13.78 -13.17 -8.86
N GLU A 100 -14.43 -13.07 -7.70
CA GLU A 100 -15.70 -13.76 -7.43
C GLU A 100 -16.89 -13.06 -8.12
N ASP A 101 -16.79 -11.74 -8.31
CA ASP A 101 -17.80 -10.90 -8.96
C ASP A 101 -17.69 -10.89 -10.51
N GLU A 102 -16.61 -11.44 -11.10
CA GLU A 102 -16.50 -11.70 -12.56
C GLU A 102 -17.21 -12.99 -12.97
#